data_AF-A0A2V5TPC7-F1
#
_entry.id   AF-A0A2V5TPC7-F1
#
_cell.length_a   1.000
_cell.length_b   1.000
_cell.length_c   1.000
_cell.angle_alpha   90.00
_cell.angle_beta   90.00
_cell.angle_gamma   90.00
#
_symmetry.space_group_name_H-M   'P 1'
#
loop_
_entity.id
_entity.type
_entity.pdbx_description
1 polymer ?
#
loop_
_entity_poly.entity_id
_entity_poly.type
_entity_poly.pdbx_seq_one_letter_code
_entity_poly.pdbx_strand_id
1 'polypeptide(L)' 'MKNKPITLLLADDDPDDRLLARQALEKSRLANDLRCVEDGEELLDYLRRRGKYADPK' A
#
# COMPACT_ATOMS: atom_id res chain seq x y z
N MET A 1 -1.20 18.85 -16.52
CA MET A 1 -1.19 18.64 -15.06
C MET A 1 -0.08 17.65 -14.76
N LYS A 2 0.87 17.95 -13.87
CA LYS A 2 1.91 16.96 -13.49
C LYS A 2 1.23 15.87 -12.67
N ASN A 3 1.16 14.63 -13.17
CA ASN A 3 0.70 13.48 -12.38
C ASN A 3 1.67 13.29 -11.22
N LYS A 4 1.25 13.71 -10.01
CA LYS A 4 1.98 13.35 -8.79
C LYS A 4 1.78 11.85 -8.57
N PRO A 5 2.84 11.08 -8.30
CA PRO A 5 2.67 9.69 -7.92
C PRO A 5 1.82 9.63 -6.65
N ILE A 6 0.81 8.75 -6.65
CA ILE A 6 -0.03 8.48 -5.48
C ILE A 6 0.45 7.20 -4.81
N THR A 7 0.28 7.10 -3.50
CA THR A 7 0.47 5.84 -2.78
C THR A 7 -0.85 5.09 -2.78
N LEU A 8 -0.81 3.83 -3.21
CA LEU A 8 -1.89 2.86 -3.15
C LEU A 8 -1.67 1.99 -1.91
N LEU A 9 -2.74 1.74 -1.17
CA LEU A 9 -2.73 0.88 0.01
C LEU A 9 -3.71 -0.27 -0.21
N LEU A 10 -3.19 -1.49 -0.23
CA LEU A 10 -3.95 -2.73 -0.37
C LEU A 10 -4.05 -3.41 1.00
N ALA A 11 -5.25 -3.71 1.47
CA ALA A 11 -5.48 -4.54 2.64
C ALA A 11 -5.93 -5.92 2.17
N ASP A 12 -5.08 -6.92 2.36
CA ASP A 12 -5.27 -8.28 1.87
C ASP A 12 -4.42 -9.25 2.70
N ASP A 13 -5.06 -10.24 3.32
CA ASP A 13 -4.42 -11.24 4.17
C ASP A 13 -3.73 -12.34 3.35
N ASP A 14 -4.04 -12.49 2.06
CA ASP A 14 -3.42 -13.48 1.19
C ASP A 14 -2.11 -12.92 0.59
N PRO A 15 -0.94 -13.52 0.88
CA PRO A 15 0.33 -13.10 0.28
C PRO A 15 0.40 -13.28 -1.24
N ASP A 16 -0.31 -14.26 -1.82
CA ASP A 16 -0.32 -14.52 -3.25
C ASP A 16 -1.12 -13.43 -3.99
N ASP A 17 -2.26 -12.99 -3.45
CA ASP A 17 -3.05 -11.90 -4.04
C ASP A 17 -2.31 -10.55 -3.97
N ARG A 18 -1.62 -10.27 -2.85
CA ARG A 18 -0.73 -9.11 -2.74
C ARG A 18 0.38 -9.13 -3.80
N LEU A 19 0.96 -10.30 -4.05
CA LEU A 19 2.00 -10.47 -5.07
C LEU A 19 1.44 -10.24 -6.48
N LEU A 20 0.26 -10.80 -6.79
CA LEU A 20 -0.43 -10.61 -8.06
C LEU A 20 -0.75 -9.14 -8.32
N ALA A 21 -1.27 -8.43 -7.31
CA ALA A 21 -1.56 -7.00 -7.39
C ALA A 21 -0.28 -6.18 -7.66
N ARG A 22 0.83 -6.51 -6.98
CA ARG A 22 2.12 -5.84 -7.21
C ARG A 22 2.62 -6.04 -8.64
N GLN A 23 2.59 -7.27 -9.13
CA GLN A 23 3.00 -7.57 -10.51
C GLN A 23 2.11 -6.88 -11.55
N ALA A 24 0.80 -6.81 -11.32
CA ALA A 24 -0.12 -6.11 -12.20
C ALA A 24 0.18 -4.60 -12.25
N LEU A 25 0.46 -3.99 -11.10
CA LEU A 25 0.82 -2.58 -11.02
C LEU A 25 2.15 -2.29 -11.70
N GLU A 26 3.19 -3.11 -11.46
CA GLU A 26 4.49 -3.01 -12.13
C GLU A 26 4.34 -3.08 -13.67
N LYS A 27 3.53 -4.01 -14.18
CA LYS A 27 3.24 -4.14 -15.62
C LYS A 27 2.49 -2.95 -16.20
N SER A 28 1.64 -2.29 -15.41
CA SER A 28 0.86 -1.13 -15.85
C SER A 28 1.68 0.16 -16.00
N ARG A 29 2.99 0.14 -15.64
CA ARG A 29 3.89 1.32 -15.64
C ARG A 29 3.37 2.50 -14.82
N LEU A 30 2.48 2.25 -13.86
CA LEU A 30 2.11 3.24 -12.86
C LEU A 30 3.30 3.40 -11.91
N ALA A 31 3.92 4.57 -11.88
CA ALA A 31 5.00 4.90 -10.94
C ALA A 31 4.49 5.14 -9.50
N ASN A 32 3.39 4.49 -9.13
CA ASN A 32 2.74 4.64 -7.84
C ASN A 32 3.33 3.65 -6.84
N ASP A 33 3.49 4.10 -5.60
CA ASP A 33 3.96 3.27 -4.49
C ASP A 33 2.80 2.37 -4.03
N LEU A 34 2.97 1.03 -4.09
CA LEU A 34 1.99 0.08 -3.54
C LEU A 34 2.49 -0.43 -2.20
N ARG A 35 1.68 -0.20 -1.17
CA ARG A 35 1.89 -0.75 0.16
C ARG A 35 0.79 -1.73 0.47
N CYS A 36 1.13 -2.79 1.18
CA CYS A 36 0.18 -3.82 1.58
C CYS A 36 0.13 -3.94 3.11
N VAL A 37 -1.05 -4.22 3.62
CA VAL A 37 -1.32 -4.56 5.03
C VAL A 37 -2.16 -5.83 5.07
N GLU A 38 -2.10 -6.58 6.16
CA GLU A 38 -2.71 -7.93 6.23
C GLU A 38 -4.12 -7.92 6.82
N ASP A 39 -4.52 -6.84 7.49
CA ASP A 39 -5.83 -6.77 8.12
C ASP A 39 -6.35 -5.33 8.26
N GLY A 40 -7.56 -5.21 8.81
CA GLY A 40 -8.23 -3.93 9.04
C GLY A 40 -7.63 -3.09 10.17
N GLU A 41 -6.98 -3.71 11.16
CA GLU A 41 -6.33 -2.99 12.25
C GLU A 41 -5.08 -2.29 11.73
N GLU A 42 -4.24 -3.01 11.00
CA GLU A 42 -3.08 -2.47 10.30
C GLU A 42 -3.46 -1.42 9.26
N LEU A 43 -4.57 -1.60 8.56
CA LEU A 43 -5.12 -0.60 7.64
C LEU A 43 -5.43 0.70 8.38
N LEU A 44 -6.15 0.63 9.50
CA LEU A 44 -6.51 1.80 10.28
C LEU A 44 -5.28 2.46 10.91
N ASP A 45 -4.32 1.68 11.39
CA ASP A 45 -3.07 2.18 11.95
C ASP A 45 -2.23 2.89 10.89
N TYR A 46 -2.17 2.35 9.67
CA TYR A 46 -1.50 3.00 8.55
C TYR A 46 -2.19 4.34 8.21
N LEU A 47 -3.51 4.33 8.04
CA LEU A 47 -4.28 5.52 7.66
C LEU A 47 -4.22 6.62 8.72
N ARG A 48 -4.17 6.23 9.99
CA ARG A 48 -4.14 7.16 11.14
C ARG A 48 -2.72 7.48 11.63
N ARG A 49 -1.68 6.94 10.98
CA ARG A 49 -0.25 7.10 11.36
C ARG A 49 0.03 6.72 12.81
N ARG A 50 -0.36 5.50 13.19
CA ARG A 50 -0.23 4.95 14.55
C ARG A 50 0.67 3.73 14.57
N GLY A 51 1.11 3.36 15.78
CA GLY A 51 1.88 2.14 16.02
C GLY A 51 3.13 2.08 15.14
N LYS A 52 3.29 0.98 14.40
CA LYS A 52 4.42 0.75 13.50
C LYS A 52 4.47 1.68 12.27
N TYR A 53 3.40 2.43 11.99
CA TYR A 53 3.31 3.38 10.88
C TYR A 53 3.39 4.85 11.32
N ALA A 54 3.72 5.11 12.58
CA ALA A 54 3.98 6.46 13.06
C ALA A 54 5.24 7.06 12.39
N ASP A 55 5.23 8.37 12.16
CA ASP A 55 6.40 9.03 11.61
C ASP A 55 7.57 8.97 12.63
N PRO A 56 8.80 8.72 12.16
CA PRO A 56 9.97 8.73 13.04
C PRO A 56 10.12 10.12 13.70
N LYS A 57 10.54 10.12 14.97
CA LYS A 57 10.85 11.34 15.73
C LYS A 57 12.11 12.03 15.22
#